data_AF-A0A9D9FXC9-F1
#
_entry.id   AF-A0A9D9FXC9-F1
#
_cell.length_a   1.000
_cell.length_b   1.000
_cell.length_c   1.000
_cell.angle_alpha   90.00
_cell.angle_beta   90.00
_cell.angle_gamma   90.00
#
_symmetry.space_group_name_H-M   'P 1'
#
loop_
_entity.id
_entity.type
_entity.pdbx_description
1 polymer ?
#
loop_
_entity_poly.entity_id
_entity_poly.type
_entity_poly.pdbx_seq_one_letter_code
_entity_poly.pdbx_strand_id
1 'polypeptide(L)' 'MNNYVSKDMIVYLIDEIGLDESSIELGLKLSIKNKTALPILLWSYGMLTIEELDKLYSFLFKKM' A
#
# COMPACT_ATOMS: atom_id res chain seq x y z
N MET A 1 2.27 -17.02 2.18
CA MET A 1 2.30 -15.75 2.93
C MET A 1 1.08 -14.95 2.52
N ASN A 2 0.20 -14.64 3.47
CA ASN A 2 -1.08 -14.03 3.18
C ASN A 2 -0.89 -12.56 2.78
N ASN A 3 -1.26 -12.22 1.55
CA ASN A 3 -1.37 -10.85 1.04
C ASN A 3 -2.62 -10.17 1.64
N TYR A 4 -2.74 -10.09 2.97
CA TYR A 4 -3.87 -9.43 3.61
C TYR A 4 -3.69 -7.91 3.53
N VAL A 5 -4.03 -7.37 2.37
CA VAL A 5 -4.42 -5.97 2.28
C VAL A 5 -5.68 -5.81 3.12
N SER A 6 -5.55 -5.13 4.25
CA SER A 6 -6.68 -4.86 5.14
C SER A 6 -7.51 -3.71 4.58
N LYS A 7 -8.80 -3.70 4.89
CA LYS A 7 -9.67 -2.55 4.57
C LYS A 7 -9.09 -1.25 5.16
N ASP A 8 -8.52 -1.32 6.36
CA ASP A 8 -7.89 -0.18 7.02
C ASP A 8 -6.68 0.37 6.24
N MET A 9 -5.87 -0.51 5.62
CA MET A 9 -4.77 -0.09 4.77
C MET A 9 -5.28 0.67 3.54
N ILE A 10 -6.34 0.18 2.90
CA ILE A 10 -6.93 0.84 1.73
C ILE A 10 -7.50 2.21 2.10
N VAL A 11 -8.25 2.28 3.22
CA VAL A 11 -8.78 3.55 3.73
C VAL A 11 -7.65 4.53 4.03
N TYR A 12 -6.57 4.08 4.68
CA TYR A 12 -5.42 4.94 4.95
C TYR A 12 -4.72 5.43 3.67
N LEU A 13 -4.58 4.59 2.66
CA LEU A 13 -4.00 4.99 1.37
C LEU A 13 -4.84 6.06 0.67
N ILE A 14 -6.17 5.98 0.76
CA ILE A 14 -7.07 6.96 0.14
C ILE A 14 -7.12 8.25 0.98
N ASP A 15 -7.41 8.12 2.27
CA ASP A 15 -7.76 9.28 3.11
C ASP A 15 -6.54 10.03 3.63
N GLU A 16 -5.45 9.32 3.98
CA GLU A 16 -4.27 9.93 4.62
C GLU A 16 -3.11 10.16 3.64
N ILE A 17 -2.92 9.24 2.68
CA ILE A 17 -1.89 9.40 1.64
C ILE A 17 -2.44 10.17 0.42
N GLY A 18 -3.74 10.10 0.15
CA GLY A 18 -4.34 10.76 -1.03
C GLY A 18 -4.11 9.99 -2.33
N LEU A 19 -3.85 8.68 -2.26
CA LEU A 19 -3.74 7.84 -3.46
C LEU A 19 -5.11 7.68 -4.12
N ASP A 20 -5.14 7.78 -5.43
CA ASP A 20 -6.35 7.47 -6.18
C ASP A 20 -6.63 5.96 -6.20
N GLU A 21 -7.91 5.59 -6.30
CA GLU A 21 -8.34 4.19 -6.32
C GLU A 21 -7.71 3.38 -7.47
N SER A 22 -7.43 4.02 -8.62
CA SER A 22 -6.87 3.32 -9.79
C SER A 22 -5.39 2.95 -9.59
N SER A 23 -4.62 3.79 -8.90
CA SER A 23 -3.26 3.49 -8.45
C SER A 23 -3.25 2.34 -7.46
N ILE A 24 -4.18 2.33 -6.50
CA ILE A 24 -4.34 1.23 -5.54
C ILE A 24 -4.70 -0.07 -6.26
N GLU A 25 -5.66 -0.03 -7.19
CA GLU A 25 -6.07 -1.20 -7.97
C GLU A 25 -4.90 -1.78 -8.80
N LEU A 26 -4.12 -0.91 -9.42
CA LEU A 26 -2.92 -1.31 -10.16
C LEU A 26 -1.89 -1.96 -9.24
N GLY A 27 -1.61 -1.34 -8.09
CA GLY A 27 -0.72 -1.89 -7.07
C GLY A 27 -1.16 -3.27 -6.58
N LEU A 28 -2.47 -3.48 -6.39
CA LEU A 28 -3.06 -4.76 -6.00
C LEU A 28 -2.83 -5.85 -7.05
N LYS A 29 -3.11 -5.53 -8.32
CA LYS A 29 -2.87 -6.46 -9.44
C LYS A 29 -1.40 -6.87 -9.51
N LEU A 30 -0.49 -5.90 -9.35
CA LEU A 30 0.96 -6.15 -9.34
C LEU A 30 1.37 -6.97 -8.11
N SER A 31 0.77 -6.74 -6.94
CA SER A 31 1.03 -7.47 -5.69
C SER A 31 0.70 -8.94 -5.81
N ILE A 32 -0.45 -9.24 -6.38
CA ILE A 32 -0.89 -10.61 -6.65
C ILE A 32 0.06 -11.27 -7.68
N LYS A 33 0.36 -10.57 -8.78
CA LYS A 33 1.20 -11.11 -9.86
C LYS A 33 2.63 -11.41 -9.40
N ASN A 34 3.25 -10.49 -8.66
CA ASN A 34 4.66 -10.59 -8.27
C ASN A 34 4.86 -11.30 -6.92
N LYS A 35 3.77 -11.63 -6.20
CA LYS A 35 3.81 -12.18 -4.83
C LYS A 35 4.61 -11.28 -3.87
N THR A 36 4.42 -9.98 -4.03
CA THR A 36 5.11 -8.94 -3.25
C THR A 36 4.09 -8.11 -2.50
N ALA A 37 4.44 -7.62 -1.32
CA ALA A 37 3.56 -6.78 -0.51
C ALA A 37 3.12 -5.51 -1.27
N LEU A 38 1.84 -5.14 -1.16
CA LEU A 38 1.28 -3.94 -1.79
C LEU A 38 2.10 -2.67 -1.50
N PRO A 39 2.48 -2.34 -0.25
CA PRO A 39 3.30 -1.16 0.06
C PRO A 39 4.57 -1.05 -0.78
N ILE A 40 5.28 -2.18 -0.93
CA ILE A 40 6.56 -2.23 -1.67
C ILE A 40 6.35 -1.96 -3.15
N LEU A 41 5.28 -2.48 -3.75
CA LEU A 41 5.01 -2.25 -5.16
C LEU A 41 4.50 -0.84 -5.44
N LEU A 42 3.66 -0.28 -4.57
CA LEU A 42 3.26 1.12 -4.73
C LEU A 42 4.49 2.05 -4.73
N TRP A 43 5.47 1.80 -3.84
CA TRP A 43 6.74 2.54 -3.85
C TRP A 43 7.62 2.24 -5.08
N SER A 44 7.80 0.97 -5.45
CA SER A 44 8.71 0.62 -6.56
C SER A 44 8.22 1.14 -7.92
N TYR A 45 6.91 1.37 -8.06
CA TYR A 45 6.29 1.96 -9.24
C TYR A 45 6.11 3.48 -9.14
N GLY A 46 6.61 4.12 -8.07
CA GLY A 46 6.58 5.57 -7.89
C GLY A 46 5.22 6.14 -7.48
N MET A 47 4.28 5.29 -7.06
CA MET A 47 2.98 5.73 -6.53
C MET A 47 3.11 6.20 -5.08
N LEU A 48 4.10 5.68 -4.34
CA LEU A 48 4.49 6.19 -3.03
C LEU A 48 5.90 6.75 -3.08
N THR A 49 6.10 7.86 -2.39
CA THR A 49 7.43 8.30 -1.95
C THR A 49 7.95 7.40 -0.82
N ILE A 50 9.25 7.49 -0.55
CA ILE A 50 9.85 6.78 0.58
C ILE A 50 9.27 7.22 1.94
N GLU A 51 8.88 8.50 2.06
CA GLU A 51 8.28 9.08 3.26
C GLU A 51 6.85 8.56 3.47
N GLU A 52 6.05 8.45 2.41
CA GLU A 52 4.70 7.87 2.49
C GLU A 52 4.72 6.37 2.75
N LEU A 53 5.72 5.66 2.19
CA LEU A 53 5.96 4.26 2.51
C LEU A 53 6.27 4.08 4.01
N ASP A 54 7.12 4.94 4.57
CA ASP A 54 7.46 4.91 6.00
C ASP A 54 6.23 5.21 6.89
N LYS A 55 5.43 6.21 6.53
CA LYS A 55 4.14 6.50 7.20
C LYS A 55 3.19 5.31 7.14
N LEU A 56 3.06 4.67 5.98
CA LEU A 56 2.21 3.51 5.79
C LEU A 56 2.66 2.35 6.68
N TYR A 57 3.95 2.04 6.73
CA TYR A 57 4.46 1.01 7.63
C TYR A 57 4.27 1.38 9.11
N SER A 58 4.49 2.63 9.47
CA SER A 58 4.20 3.13 10.81
C SER A 58 2.73 2.91 11.18
N PHE A 59 1.79 3.18 10.28
CA PHE A 59 0.36 2.90 10.49
C PHE A 59 0.07 1.41 10.68
N LEU A 60 0.64 0.54 9.84
CA LEU A 60 0.41 -0.91 9.89
C LEU A 60 0.96 -1.55 11.17
N PHE A 61 2.14 -1.12 11.61
CA PHE A 61 2.81 -1.69 12.79
C PHE A 61 2.42 -1.02 14.10
N LYS A 62 1.94 0.23 14.09
CA LYS A 62 1.34 0.86 15.27
C LYS A 62 0.02 0.21 15.69
N LYS A 63 -0.59 -0.58 14.80
CA LYS A 63 -1.83 -1.32 15.05
C LYS A 63 -1.59 -2.75 15.60
N MET A 64 -0.33 -3.16 15.80
CA MET A 64 0.04 -4.36 16.56
C MET A 64 0.42 -4.00 17.99
#